data_AF-A0A919QB84-F1
#
_entry.id   AF-A0A919QB84-F1
#
_cell.length_a   1.000
_cell.length_b   1.000
_cell.length_c   1.000
_cell.angle_alpha   90.00
_cell.angle_beta   90.00
_cell.angle_gamma   90.00
#
_symmetry.space_group_name_H-M   'P 1'
#
loop_
_entity.id
_entity.type
_entity.pdbx_description
1 polymer ?
#
loop_
_entity_poly.entity_id
_entity_poly.type
_entity_poly.pdbx_seq_one_letter_code
_entity_poly.pdbx_strand_id
1 'polypeptide(L)'
;MVSQMSDSVGTLSERELTVLSLIGAGSSAKHIAAQLGISASTVESHKRRIYAKLGVTHQSQAVSQAIALGLFDAPAKDRDETEMVVVHARPGAPVGQVTQALLSHGRPFILTPELDPGQWRFRGRFVTVLVDPTPHDWLATACFRAPVVVIPSVRSDDDLVREAMRYGARALVWLEDVPDLLCTTLAMVAHGYVIMAGTHLPAASSLELSGRERDILDSIAIGHTLQQTARSLGISVKTVENTQGRLFRKLGARNRPEALTNAYRQGLVPG
;
A
#
# COMPACT_ATOMS: atom_id res chain seq x y z
N MET A 1 2.19 -19.07 15.94
CA MET A 1 1.73 -19.39 14.57
C MET A 1 2.56 -18.66 13.49
N VAL A 2 3.86 -18.44 13.74
CA VAL A 2 4.76 -17.62 12.89
C VAL A 2 5.37 -18.44 11.72
N SER A 3 5.14 -19.76 11.66
CA SER A 3 5.88 -20.67 10.77
C SER A 3 5.36 -20.85 9.35
N GLN A 4 4.19 -20.34 8.95
CA GLN A 4 3.66 -20.58 7.59
C GLN A 4 3.97 -19.46 6.59
N MET A 5 4.40 -18.27 7.04
CA MET A 5 4.69 -17.13 6.14
C MET A 5 6.17 -17.07 5.71
N SER A 6 7.06 -17.77 6.43
CA SER A 6 8.46 -17.96 6.08
C SER A 6 8.69 -19.02 4.99
N ASP A 7 7.72 -19.92 4.77
CA ASP A 7 7.88 -21.04 3.84
C ASP A 7 7.72 -20.63 2.36
N SER A 8 6.94 -19.59 2.07
CA SER A 8 6.70 -19.11 0.69
C SER A 8 7.91 -18.36 0.11
N VAL A 9 8.73 -17.73 0.95
CA VAL A 9 10.01 -17.11 0.55
C VAL A 9 11.00 -18.17 0.01
N GLY A 10 10.97 -19.39 0.55
CA GLY A 10 11.78 -20.51 0.06
C GLY A 10 11.31 -21.13 -1.27
N THR A 11 10.16 -20.70 -1.82
CA THR A 11 9.59 -21.30 -3.05
C THR A 11 9.90 -20.53 -4.33
N LEU A 12 10.33 -19.26 -4.25
CA LEU A 12 10.78 -18.51 -5.41
C LEU A 12 12.21 -18.89 -5.76
N SER A 13 12.45 -19.28 -7.02
CA SER A 13 13.80 -19.53 -7.50
C SER A 13 14.60 -18.22 -7.60
N GLU A 14 15.94 -18.30 -7.56
CA GLU A 14 16.81 -17.14 -7.79
C GLU A 14 16.46 -16.37 -9.07
N ARG A 15 16.07 -17.10 -10.13
CA ARG A 15 15.66 -16.50 -11.40
C ARG A 15 14.34 -15.74 -11.28
N GLU A 16 13.39 -16.25 -10.51
CA GLU A 16 12.11 -15.59 -10.23
C GLU A 16 12.30 -14.38 -9.31
N LEU A 17 13.19 -14.46 -8.31
CA LEU A 17 13.59 -13.32 -7.49
C LEU A 17 14.23 -12.22 -8.33
N THR A 18 15.15 -12.57 -9.24
CA THR A 18 15.77 -11.59 -10.15
C THR A 18 14.72 -10.88 -11.02
N VAL A 19 13.78 -11.65 -11.59
CA VAL A 19 12.69 -11.08 -12.39
C VAL A 19 11.77 -10.21 -11.53
N LEU A 20 11.43 -10.64 -10.31
CA LEU A 20 10.62 -9.90 -9.36
C LEU A 20 11.28 -8.57 -8.95
N SER A 21 12.59 -8.54 -8.74
CA SER A 21 13.37 -7.32 -8.46
C SER A 21 13.33 -6.34 -9.63
N LEU A 22 13.50 -6.82 -10.86
CA LEU A 22 13.41 -5.96 -12.05
C LEU A 22 12.00 -5.44 -12.30
N ILE A 23 10.98 -6.25 -11.96
CA ILE A 23 9.58 -5.82 -11.94
C ILE A 23 9.36 -4.72 -10.89
N GLY A 24 9.94 -4.88 -9.69
CA GLY A 24 9.93 -3.87 -8.63
C GLY A 24 10.60 -2.56 -9.05
N ALA A 25 11.67 -2.63 -9.84
CA ALA A 25 12.36 -1.48 -10.41
C ALA A 25 11.63 -0.82 -11.61
N GLY A 26 10.44 -1.29 -11.99
CA GLY A 26 9.62 -0.67 -13.04
C GLY A 26 10.02 -1.03 -14.46
N SER A 27 10.86 -2.05 -14.62
CA SER A 27 11.33 -2.48 -15.93
C SER A 27 10.19 -3.11 -16.74
N SER A 28 10.03 -2.68 -17.99
CA SER A 28 9.07 -3.31 -18.91
C SER A 28 9.50 -4.74 -19.25
N ALA A 29 8.57 -5.61 -19.62
CA ALA A 29 8.88 -6.99 -20.00
C ALA A 29 9.93 -7.08 -21.13
N LYS A 30 9.95 -6.10 -22.04
CA LYS A 30 10.97 -5.98 -23.11
C LYS A 30 12.35 -5.63 -22.56
N HIS A 31 12.41 -4.75 -21.56
CA HIS A 31 13.68 -4.35 -20.93
C HIS A 31 14.25 -5.48 -20.06
N ILE A 32 13.40 -6.15 -19.27
CA ILE A 32 13.77 -7.33 -18.49
C ILE A 32 14.31 -8.45 -19.39
N ALA A 33 13.63 -8.69 -20.52
CA ALA A 33 14.05 -9.66 -21.53
C ALA A 33 15.46 -9.37 -22.06
N ALA A 34 15.71 -8.11 -22.44
CA ALA A 34 17.03 -7.67 -22.92
C ALA A 34 18.11 -7.84 -21.84
N GLN A 35 17.82 -7.47 -20.59
CA GLN A 35 18.77 -7.51 -19.49
C GLN A 35 19.10 -8.94 -19.04
N LEU A 36 18.14 -9.86 -19.13
CA LEU A 36 18.31 -11.26 -18.69
C LEU A 36 18.68 -12.21 -19.84
N GLY A 37 18.79 -11.73 -21.08
CA GLY A 37 19.12 -12.54 -22.26
C GLY A 37 18.02 -13.56 -22.61
N ILE A 38 16.75 -13.23 -22.34
CA ILE A 38 15.59 -14.11 -22.57
C ILE A 38 14.52 -13.40 -23.40
N SER A 39 13.50 -14.11 -23.88
CA SER A 39 12.39 -13.50 -24.61
C SER A 39 11.38 -12.81 -23.66
N ALA A 40 10.66 -11.81 -24.17
CA ALA A 40 9.57 -11.17 -23.43
C ALA A 40 8.45 -12.14 -23.05
N SER A 41 8.18 -13.18 -23.86
CA SER A 41 7.21 -14.22 -23.52
C SER A 41 7.67 -15.09 -22.34
N THR A 42 8.98 -15.33 -22.22
CA THR A 42 9.57 -16.01 -21.07
C THR A 42 9.45 -15.16 -19.81
N VAL A 43 9.65 -13.84 -19.90
CA VAL A 43 9.41 -12.91 -18.79
C VAL A 43 7.95 -12.95 -18.33
N GLU A 44 6.98 -12.92 -19.25
CA GLU A 44 5.56 -13.05 -18.90
C GLU A 44 5.20 -14.41 -18.28
N SER A 45 5.94 -15.46 -18.63
CA SER A 45 5.79 -16.78 -18.00
C SER A 45 6.36 -16.78 -16.58
N HIS A 46 7.50 -16.13 -16.35
CA HIS A 46 8.04 -15.91 -15.00
C HIS A 46 7.08 -15.08 -14.14
N LYS A 47 6.49 -13.99 -14.68
CA LYS A 47 5.48 -13.18 -13.98
C LYS A 47 4.31 -14.00 -13.48
N ARG A 48 3.71 -14.85 -14.32
CA ARG A 48 2.60 -15.72 -13.91
C ARG A 48 2.98 -16.68 -12.79
N ARG A 49 4.18 -17.30 -12.85
CA ARG A 49 4.66 -18.22 -11.80
C ARG A 49 4.93 -17.49 -10.49
N ILE A 50 5.57 -16.32 -10.56
CA ILE A 50 5.80 -15.44 -9.41
C ILE A 50 4.47 -15.06 -8.77
N TYR A 51 3.48 -14.65 -9.57
CA TYR A 51 2.16 -14.26 -9.08
C TYR A 51 1.43 -15.42 -8.41
N ALA A 52 1.46 -16.60 -9.02
CA ALA A 52 0.88 -17.81 -8.44
C ALA A 52 1.55 -18.19 -7.11
N LYS A 53 2.88 -18.12 -7.03
CA LYS A 53 3.66 -18.44 -5.82
C LYS A 53 3.48 -17.41 -4.69
N LEU A 54 3.33 -16.14 -5.05
CA LEU A 54 3.06 -15.06 -4.11
C LEU A 54 1.57 -14.93 -3.75
N GLY A 55 0.67 -15.66 -4.42
CA GLY A 55 -0.77 -15.60 -4.20
C GLY A 55 -1.42 -14.27 -4.63
N VAL A 56 -0.81 -13.58 -5.60
CA VAL A 56 -1.21 -12.25 -6.07
C VAL A 56 -1.70 -12.30 -7.51
N THR A 57 -2.54 -11.35 -7.92
CA THR A 57 -3.08 -11.28 -9.29
C THR A 57 -2.52 -10.11 -10.09
N HIS A 58 -1.91 -9.13 -9.42
CA HIS A 58 -1.42 -7.90 -10.03
C HIS A 58 0.03 -7.61 -9.71
N GLN A 59 0.70 -6.90 -10.62
CA GLN A 59 2.11 -6.54 -10.50
C GLN A 59 2.41 -5.71 -9.25
N SER A 60 1.56 -4.72 -8.94
CA SER A 60 1.68 -3.90 -7.75
C SER A 60 1.60 -4.76 -6.47
N GLN A 61 0.68 -5.72 -6.42
CA GLN A 61 0.58 -6.66 -5.30
C GLN A 61 1.81 -7.54 -5.16
N ALA A 62 2.37 -8.03 -6.27
CA ALA A 62 3.60 -8.83 -6.25
C ALA A 62 4.79 -8.05 -5.68
N VAL A 63 4.90 -6.76 -6.02
CA VAL A 63 5.93 -5.86 -5.51
C VAL A 63 5.68 -5.53 -4.04
N SER A 64 4.45 -5.19 -3.64
CA SER A 64 4.12 -4.94 -2.23
C SER A 64 4.36 -6.17 -1.35
N GLN A 65 4.00 -7.36 -1.82
CA GLN A 65 4.24 -8.61 -1.11
C GLN A 65 5.74 -8.91 -0.99
N ALA A 66 6.51 -8.65 -2.05
CA ALA A 66 7.96 -8.82 -2.02
C ALA A 66 8.65 -7.86 -1.03
N ILE A 67 8.17 -6.61 -0.92
CA ILE A 67 8.63 -5.66 0.12
C ILE A 67 8.28 -6.18 1.52
N ALA A 68 7.03 -6.59 1.74
CA ALA A 68 6.56 -7.07 3.03
C ALA A 68 7.33 -8.32 3.52
N LEU A 69 7.78 -9.15 2.57
CA LEU A 69 8.60 -10.33 2.83
C LEU A 69 10.11 -10.03 2.90
N GLY A 70 10.54 -8.77 2.73
CA GLY A 70 11.95 -8.40 2.71
C GLY A 70 12.74 -9.01 1.55
N LEU A 71 12.07 -9.40 0.47
CA LEU A 71 12.65 -10.08 -0.70
C LEU A 71 13.39 -9.14 -1.65
N PHE A 72 13.11 -7.84 -1.55
CA PHE A 72 13.97 -6.84 -2.17
C PHE A 72 15.11 -6.56 -1.21
N ASP A 73 16.29 -7.06 -1.55
CA ASP A 73 17.51 -6.43 -1.06
C ASP A 73 17.40 -4.94 -1.38
N ALA A 74 17.45 -4.11 -0.34
CA ALA A 74 17.80 -2.72 -0.53
C ALA A 74 19.04 -2.72 -1.45
N PRO A 75 19.04 -1.98 -2.56
CA PRO A 75 20.19 -1.95 -3.46
C PRO A 75 21.43 -1.76 -2.59
N ALA A 76 22.39 -2.68 -2.75
CA ALA A 76 23.54 -2.83 -1.90
C ALA A 76 24.10 -1.45 -1.54
N LYS A 77 24.02 -1.15 -0.24
CA LYS A 77 24.46 0.03 0.50
C LYS A 77 25.57 0.83 -0.19
N ASP A 78 25.22 1.64 -1.18
CA ASP A 78 26.07 2.72 -1.64
C ASP A 78 25.78 3.90 -0.71
N ARG A 79 26.72 4.18 0.20
CA ARG A 79 26.53 5.16 1.28
C ARG A 79 26.41 6.61 0.78
N ASP A 80 26.44 6.84 -0.53
CA ASP A 80 26.16 8.11 -1.22
C ASP A 80 24.68 8.27 -1.66
N GLU A 81 23.84 7.23 -1.58
CA GLU A 81 22.41 7.26 -1.96
C GLU A 81 21.47 7.31 -0.75
N THR A 82 21.77 8.10 0.28
CA THR A 82 20.77 8.30 1.35
C THR A 82 19.60 9.11 0.80
N GLU A 83 18.49 8.41 0.53
CA GLU A 83 17.23 9.00 0.13
C GLU A 83 16.65 9.79 1.30
N MET A 84 16.85 11.11 1.28
CA MET A 84 16.40 12.00 2.35
C MET A 84 14.94 12.42 2.11
N VAL A 85 14.11 12.43 3.14
CA VAL A 85 12.73 12.92 3.04
C VAL A 85 12.68 14.37 3.50
N VAL A 86 12.12 15.26 2.68
CA VAL A 86 11.93 16.66 3.03
C VAL A 86 10.47 16.87 3.34
N VAL A 87 10.11 16.99 4.61
CA VAL A 87 8.75 17.26 5.05
C VAL A 87 8.59 18.77 5.17
N HIS A 88 7.79 19.35 4.27
CA HIS A 88 7.32 20.72 4.40
C HIS A 88 5.92 20.73 4.99
N ALA A 89 5.75 21.53 6.04
CA ALA A 89 4.48 21.68 6.70
C ALA A 89 4.44 23.00 7.45
N ARG A 90 3.32 23.71 7.33
CA ARG A 90 3.11 24.98 8.03
C ARG A 90 2.93 24.76 9.55
N PRO A 91 3.25 25.75 10.39
CA PRO A 91 2.95 25.69 11.81
C PRO A 91 1.47 25.37 12.06
N GLY A 92 1.20 24.34 12.88
CA GLY A 92 -0.16 23.86 13.17
C GLY A 92 -0.67 22.75 12.23
N ALA A 93 0.05 22.40 11.16
CA ALA A 93 -0.26 21.24 10.35
C ALA A 93 -0.04 19.93 11.16
N PRO A 94 -0.75 18.85 10.83
CA PRO A 94 -0.68 17.57 11.56
C PRO A 94 0.57 16.75 11.20
N VAL A 95 1.75 17.32 11.42
CA VAL A 95 3.05 16.72 11.10
C VAL A 95 3.42 15.53 11.97
N GLY A 96 2.83 15.41 13.17
CA GLY A 96 3.20 14.36 14.13
C GLY A 96 3.05 12.94 13.57
N GLN A 97 2.00 12.69 12.79
CA GLN A 97 1.77 11.37 12.20
C GLN A 97 2.78 11.04 11.10
N VAL A 98 3.15 12.06 10.31
CA VAL A 98 4.15 11.95 9.23
C VAL A 98 5.53 11.68 9.81
N THR A 99 5.96 12.48 10.80
CA THR A 99 7.27 12.30 11.43
C THR A 99 7.35 10.97 12.18
N GLN A 100 6.28 10.55 12.85
CA GLN A 100 6.22 9.25 13.53
C GLN A 100 6.32 8.07 12.54
N ALA A 101 5.63 8.15 11.41
CA ALA A 101 5.72 7.12 10.36
C ALA A 101 7.15 7.03 9.79
N LEU A 102 7.82 8.17 9.56
CA LEU A 102 9.21 8.19 9.10
C LEU A 102 10.19 7.64 10.14
N LEU A 103 10.04 8.03 11.42
CA LEU A 103 10.87 7.56 12.53
C LEU A 103 10.74 6.04 12.72
N SER A 104 9.52 5.51 12.75
CA SER A 104 9.26 4.08 12.96
C SER A 104 9.86 3.18 11.86
N HIS A 105 10.01 3.72 10.65
CA HIS A 105 10.63 3.03 9.51
C HIS A 105 12.10 3.40 9.31
N GLY A 106 12.72 4.16 10.22
CA GLY A 106 14.12 4.56 10.15
C GLY A 106 14.46 5.42 8.93
N ARG A 107 13.49 6.18 8.39
CA ARG A 107 13.69 7.05 7.23
C ARG A 107 14.24 8.41 7.67
N PRO A 108 15.44 8.82 7.22
CA PRO A 108 15.99 10.13 7.58
C PRO A 108 15.18 11.25 6.93
N PHE A 109 14.85 12.28 7.70
CA PHE A 109 14.04 13.39 7.21
C PHE A 109 14.46 14.76 7.76
N ILE A 110 14.14 15.80 7.00
CA ILE A 110 14.20 17.20 7.40
C ILE A 110 12.76 17.70 7.50
N LEU A 111 12.37 18.26 8.64
CA LEU A 111 11.11 19.00 8.77
C LEU A 111 11.39 20.49 8.62
N THR A 112 10.74 21.15 7.65
CA THR A 112 10.89 22.59 7.43
C THR A 112 9.55 23.31 7.34
N PRO A 113 9.38 24.46 8.02
CA PRO A 113 8.21 25.31 7.85
C PRO A 113 8.25 26.13 6.56
N GLU A 114 9.40 26.24 5.90
CA GLU A 114 9.58 27.08 4.71
C GLU A 114 10.49 26.39 3.67
N LEU A 115 10.05 26.40 2.41
CA LEU A 115 10.80 25.85 1.28
C LEU A 115 11.58 26.97 0.59
N ASP A 116 12.81 27.22 1.02
CA ASP A 116 13.73 28.19 0.38
C ASP A 116 14.71 27.47 -0.56
N PRO A 117 14.56 27.52 -1.90
CA PRO A 117 15.46 26.82 -2.83
C PRO A 117 16.94 27.23 -2.72
N GLY A 118 17.24 28.41 -2.16
CA GLY A 118 18.60 28.96 -2.05
C GLY A 118 19.44 28.35 -0.93
N GLN A 119 18.81 27.78 0.11
CA GLN A 119 19.51 27.21 1.27
C GLN A 119 19.93 25.74 1.08
N TRP A 120 19.43 25.06 0.04
CA TRP A 120 19.48 23.60 -0.05
C TRP A 120 20.64 23.18 -0.94
N ARG A 121 21.82 22.98 -0.33
CA ARG A 121 23.03 22.47 -1.00
C ARG A 121 23.14 20.94 -0.95
N PHE A 122 22.04 20.23 -0.70
CA PHE A 122 22.02 18.78 -0.67
C PHE A 122 22.19 18.23 -2.10
N ARG A 123 23.18 17.35 -2.30
CA ARG A 123 23.50 16.74 -3.60
C ARG A 123 22.97 15.33 -3.77
N GLY A 124 22.37 14.74 -2.73
CA GLY A 124 21.77 13.40 -2.79
C GLY A 124 20.36 13.41 -3.36
N ARG A 125 19.78 12.22 -3.53
CA ARG A 125 18.37 12.04 -3.90
C ARG A 125 17.49 12.35 -2.70
N PHE A 126 16.42 13.11 -2.91
CA PHE A 126 15.42 13.36 -1.87
C PHE A 126 14.02 13.38 -2.47
N VAL A 127 13.03 13.10 -1.62
CA VAL A 127 11.60 13.19 -1.93
C VAL A 127 10.99 14.26 -1.05
N THR A 128 10.15 15.11 -1.64
CA THR A 128 9.47 16.19 -0.91
C THR A 128 8.07 15.73 -0.51
N VAL A 129 7.73 15.88 0.77
CA VAL A 129 6.41 15.64 1.35
C VAL A 129 5.79 16.97 1.73
N LEU A 130 4.61 17.27 1.21
CA LEU A 130 3.85 18.46 1.54
C LEU A 130 2.65 18.08 2.41
N VAL A 131 2.57 18.61 3.63
CA VAL A 131 1.44 18.41 4.54
C VAL A 131 0.53 19.65 4.49
N ASP A 132 -0.73 19.46 4.11
CA ASP A 132 -1.71 20.53 3.90
C ASP A 132 -1.20 21.71 3.06
N PRO A 133 -0.74 21.45 1.82
CA PRO A 133 -0.19 22.48 0.95
C PRO A 133 -1.22 23.52 0.54
N THR A 134 -0.72 24.73 0.35
CA THR A 134 -1.40 25.85 -0.30
C THR A 134 -0.92 26.02 -1.73
N PRO A 135 -1.64 26.81 -2.55
CA PRO A 135 -1.17 27.19 -3.89
C PRO A 135 0.28 27.71 -3.96
N HIS A 136 0.76 28.36 -2.91
CA HIS A 136 2.12 28.90 -2.83
C HIS A 136 3.18 27.80 -2.65
N ASP A 137 2.85 26.74 -1.89
CA ASP A 137 3.79 25.64 -1.59
C ASP A 137 4.09 24.82 -2.85
N TRP A 138 3.13 24.71 -3.76
CA TRP A 138 3.30 24.07 -5.06
C TRP A 138 4.38 24.75 -5.91
N LEU A 139 4.36 26.08 -5.97
CA LEU A 139 5.33 26.86 -6.76
C LEU A 139 6.73 26.72 -6.20
N ALA A 140 6.88 26.69 -4.88
CA ALA A 140 8.16 26.46 -4.23
C ALA A 140 8.72 25.07 -4.62
N THR A 141 7.87 24.03 -4.64
CA THR A 141 8.30 22.68 -5.05
C THR A 141 8.67 22.53 -6.52
N ALA A 142 8.08 23.33 -7.41
CA ALA A 142 8.40 23.27 -8.84
C ALA A 142 9.87 23.63 -9.15
N CYS A 143 10.54 24.38 -8.26
CA CYS A 143 11.97 24.68 -8.36
C CYS A 143 12.85 23.48 -7.94
N PHE A 144 12.32 22.59 -7.10
CA PHE A 144 13.01 21.37 -6.70
C PHE A 144 12.75 20.31 -7.77
N ARG A 145 13.79 19.83 -8.46
CA ARG A 145 13.70 18.67 -9.38
C ARG A 145 13.49 17.34 -8.63
N ALA A 146 12.86 17.38 -7.47
CA ALA A 146 12.57 16.24 -6.62
C ALA A 146 11.10 15.83 -6.78
N PRO A 147 10.79 14.53 -6.69
CA PRO A 147 9.41 14.10 -6.73
C PRO A 147 8.65 14.55 -5.47
N VAL A 148 7.37 14.88 -5.64
CA VAL A 148 6.52 15.45 -4.58
C VAL A 148 5.42 14.46 -4.18
N VAL A 149 5.23 14.28 -2.88
CA VAL A 149 4.15 13.52 -2.25
C VAL A 149 3.31 14.48 -1.42
N VAL A 150 1.99 14.36 -1.52
CA VAL A 150 1.04 15.26 -0.88
C VAL A 150 0.28 14.52 0.21
N ILE A 151 0.20 15.12 1.39
CA ILE A 151 -0.54 14.61 2.54
C ILE A 151 -1.58 15.63 2.98
N PRO A 152 -2.82 15.52 2.50
CA PRO A 152 -3.92 16.32 3.00
C PRO A 152 -4.53 15.72 4.27
N SER A 153 -4.83 16.59 5.23
CA SER A 153 -5.51 16.27 6.49
C SER A 153 -7.02 16.18 6.35
N VAL A 154 -7.58 16.89 5.36
CA VAL A 154 -9.01 16.89 5.07
C VAL A 154 -9.26 16.20 3.73
N ARG A 155 -10.23 15.27 3.72
CA ARG A 155 -10.76 14.72 2.48
C ARG A 155 -11.46 15.82 1.70
N SER A 156 -10.86 16.21 0.59
CA SER A 156 -11.39 17.20 -0.35
C SER A 156 -11.71 16.51 -1.69
N ASP A 157 -12.64 17.11 -2.43
CA ASP A 157 -13.09 16.64 -3.75
C ASP A 157 -11.95 16.58 -4.79
N ASP A 158 -12.26 16.04 -5.98
CA ASP A 158 -11.37 15.82 -7.14
C ASP A 158 -10.47 17.00 -7.53
N ASP A 159 -10.82 18.22 -7.13
CA ASP A 159 -10.07 19.45 -7.43
C ASP A 159 -8.69 19.47 -6.78
N LEU A 160 -8.54 18.98 -5.54
CA LEU A 160 -7.23 18.91 -4.87
C LEU A 160 -6.29 17.94 -5.59
N VAL A 161 -6.81 16.78 -6.00
CA VAL A 161 -6.06 15.76 -6.75
C VAL A 161 -5.61 16.34 -8.09
N ARG A 162 -6.51 17.04 -8.78
CA ARG A 162 -6.23 17.68 -10.07
C ARG A 162 -5.19 18.80 -9.94
N GLU A 163 -5.27 19.59 -8.88
CA GLU A 163 -4.33 20.66 -8.59
C GLU A 163 -2.94 20.11 -8.28
N ALA A 164 -2.85 19.13 -7.35
CA ALA A 164 -1.61 18.45 -7.01
C ALA A 164 -0.91 17.88 -8.26
N MET A 165 -1.67 17.26 -9.18
CA MET A 165 -1.13 16.75 -10.45
C MET A 165 -0.56 17.83 -11.35
N ARG A 166 -1.27 18.96 -11.50
CA ARG A 166 -0.81 20.08 -12.34
C ARG A 166 0.53 20.63 -11.88
N TYR A 167 0.79 20.57 -10.58
CA TYR A 167 2.04 21.05 -9.98
C TYR A 167 3.09 19.95 -9.79
N GLY A 168 2.88 18.75 -10.36
CA GLY A 168 3.90 17.71 -10.43
C GLY A 168 3.95 16.79 -9.22
N ALA A 169 2.91 16.76 -8.37
CA ALA A 169 2.77 15.71 -7.37
C ALA A 169 2.76 14.34 -8.05
N ARG A 170 3.60 13.44 -7.54
CA ARG A 170 3.65 12.05 -7.97
C ARG A 170 2.85 11.14 -7.06
N ALA A 171 2.52 11.55 -5.85
CA ALA A 171 1.59 10.79 -5.04
C ALA A 171 0.74 11.63 -4.10
N LEU A 172 -0.39 11.06 -3.70
CA LEU A 172 -1.25 11.57 -2.63
C LEU A 172 -1.52 10.46 -1.61
N VAL A 173 -1.31 10.76 -0.33
CA VAL A 173 -1.58 9.87 0.81
C VAL A 173 -2.44 10.63 1.81
N TRP A 174 -3.65 10.14 2.11
CA TRP A 174 -4.47 10.77 3.13
C TRP A 174 -3.79 10.67 4.49
N LEU A 175 -3.94 11.69 5.34
CA LEU A 175 -3.34 11.70 6.67
C LEU A 175 -3.66 10.43 7.48
N GLU A 176 -4.88 9.91 7.37
CA GLU A 176 -5.32 8.66 8.01
C GLU A 176 -4.52 7.42 7.55
N ASP A 177 -4.07 7.40 6.30
CA ASP A 177 -3.34 6.30 5.69
C ASP A 177 -1.81 6.41 5.87
N VAL A 178 -1.33 7.53 6.43
CA VAL A 178 0.11 7.79 6.62
C VAL A 178 0.84 6.67 7.37
N PRO A 179 0.33 6.12 8.49
CA PRO A 179 1.03 5.08 9.24
C PRO A 179 1.33 3.84 8.40
N ASP A 180 0.43 3.48 7.48
CA ASP A 180 0.48 2.23 6.73
C ASP A 180 1.09 2.41 5.34
N LEU A 181 0.90 3.58 4.71
CA LEU A 181 1.19 3.77 3.29
C LEU A 181 2.32 4.76 3.00
N LEU A 182 2.71 5.63 3.94
CA LEU A 182 3.64 6.72 3.62
C LEU A 182 4.99 6.19 3.14
N CYS A 183 5.64 5.30 3.89
CA CYS A 183 6.98 4.83 3.56
C CYS A 183 7.03 4.00 2.27
N THR A 184 5.99 3.18 2.03
CA THR A 184 5.86 2.45 0.77
C THR A 184 5.63 3.40 -0.41
N THR A 185 4.81 4.43 -0.21
CA THR A 185 4.57 5.48 -1.22
C THR A 185 5.85 6.24 -1.55
N LEU A 186 6.62 6.65 -0.54
CA LEU A 186 7.89 7.34 -0.72
C LEU A 186 8.87 6.51 -1.55
N ALA A 187 9.05 5.23 -1.20
CA ALA A 187 9.93 4.33 -1.95
C ALA A 187 9.49 4.18 -3.42
N MET A 188 8.20 4.01 -3.69
CA MET A 188 7.70 3.95 -5.06
C MET A 188 7.94 5.27 -5.82
N VAL A 189 7.64 6.40 -5.20
CA VAL A 189 7.81 7.71 -5.83
C VAL A 189 9.29 8.02 -6.14
N ALA A 190 10.20 7.58 -5.28
CA ALA A 190 11.65 7.62 -5.49
C ALA A 190 12.09 6.96 -6.80
N HIS A 191 11.49 5.80 -7.08
CA HIS A 191 11.74 5.00 -8.27
C HIS A 191 10.95 5.47 -9.50
N GLY A 192 10.25 6.61 -9.40
CA GLY A 192 9.56 7.24 -10.52
C GLY A 192 8.12 6.80 -10.73
N TYR A 193 7.54 6.05 -9.79
CA TYR A 193 6.12 5.69 -9.85
C TYR A 193 5.23 6.89 -9.50
N VAL A 194 4.01 6.88 -10.04
CA VAL A 194 2.95 7.86 -9.76
C VAL A 194 1.77 7.13 -9.11
N ILE A 195 1.29 7.62 -7.97
CA ILE A 195 0.27 6.98 -7.11
C ILE A 195 -0.79 8.02 -6.74
N MET A 196 -1.90 8.04 -7.47
CA MET A 196 -2.96 9.01 -7.21
C MET A 196 -4.04 8.36 -6.33
N ALA A 197 -4.31 8.97 -5.18
CA ALA A 197 -5.40 8.57 -4.30
C ALA A 197 -6.71 8.56 -5.10
N GLY A 198 -7.31 7.37 -5.20
CA GLY A 198 -8.33 7.00 -6.18
C GLY A 198 -8.04 5.60 -6.74
N THR A 199 -6.76 5.24 -6.88
CA THR A 199 -6.35 3.84 -6.83
C THR A 199 -6.08 3.49 -5.37
N HIS A 200 -6.96 2.68 -4.79
CA HIS A 200 -6.57 1.86 -3.66
C HIS A 200 -5.27 1.12 -4.06
N LEU A 201 -4.12 1.60 -3.60
CA LEU A 201 -3.16 0.64 -3.08
C LEU A 201 -3.99 -0.20 -2.11
N PRO A 202 -3.98 -1.54 -2.19
CA PRO A 202 -4.58 -2.30 -1.12
C PRO A 202 -3.72 -1.99 0.12
N ALA A 203 -4.09 -0.92 0.84
CA ALA A 203 -4.12 -0.96 2.27
C ALA A 203 -4.69 -2.33 2.58
N ALA A 204 -3.95 -3.11 3.38
CA ALA A 204 -4.45 -4.35 3.93
C ALA A 204 -5.89 -4.06 4.36
N SER A 205 -6.84 -4.55 3.58
CA SER A 205 -8.22 -4.10 3.72
C SER A 205 -8.69 -4.75 4.99
N SER A 206 -8.59 -3.99 6.08
CA SER A 206 -9.36 -4.20 7.28
C SER A 206 -10.79 -4.18 6.81
N LEU A 207 -11.34 -5.35 6.51
CA LEU A 207 -12.66 -5.50 5.97
C LEU A 207 -13.62 -4.89 7.00
N GLU A 208 -14.11 -3.67 6.75
CA GLU A 208 -14.99 -2.98 7.69
C GLU A 208 -16.37 -3.66 7.66
N LEU A 209 -16.48 -4.67 8.52
CA LEU A 209 -17.75 -5.29 8.85
C LEU A 209 -18.51 -4.34 9.76
N SER A 210 -19.75 -4.03 9.37
CA SER A 210 -20.69 -3.40 10.29
C SER A 210 -20.91 -4.29 11.52
N GLY A 211 -21.31 -3.71 12.65
CA GLY A 211 -21.57 -4.48 13.87
C GLY A 211 -22.47 -5.71 13.63
N ARG A 212 -23.53 -5.55 12.83
CA ARG A 212 -24.44 -6.65 12.46
C ARG A 212 -23.80 -7.73 11.59
N GLU A 213 -22.87 -7.37 10.71
CA GLU A 213 -22.13 -8.33 9.89
C GLU A 213 -21.15 -9.13 10.75
N ARG A 214 -20.51 -8.49 11.74
CA ARG A 214 -19.65 -9.14 12.72
C ARG A 214 -20.43 -10.09 13.62
N ASP A 215 -21.59 -9.66 14.16
CA ASP A 215 -22.46 -10.50 14.98
C ASP A 215 -22.90 -11.78 14.25
N ILE A 216 -23.20 -11.65 12.95
CA ILE A 216 -23.55 -12.80 12.10
C ILE A 216 -22.32 -13.67 11.83
N LEU A 217 -21.16 -13.07 11.55
CA LEU A 217 -19.92 -13.80 11.32
C LEU A 217 -19.51 -14.62 12.55
N ASP A 218 -19.59 -14.05 13.75
CA ASP A 218 -19.31 -14.73 15.02
C ASP A 218 -20.28 -15.90 15.26
N SER A 219 -21.57 -15.67 15.02
CA SER A 219 -22.59 -16.72 15.12
C SER A 219 -22.33 -17.87 14.12
N ILE A 220 -21.89 -17.53 12.90
CA ILE A 220 -21.55 -18.50 11.86
C ILE A 220 -20.29 -19.31 12.24
N ALA A 221 -19.29 -18.67 12.84
CA ALA A 221 -18.05 -19.28 13.30
C ALA A 221 -18.27 -20.33 14.40
N ILE A 222 -19.23 -20.09 15.30
CA ILE A 222 -19.62 -21.03 16.35
C ILE A 222 -20.49 -22.19 15.80
N GLY A 223 -20.81 -22.18 14.50
CA GLY A 223 -21.54 -23.26 13.84
C GLY A 223 -23.06 -23.13 13.86
N HIS A 224 -23.61 -21.97 14.22
CA HIS A 224 -25.06 -21.79 14.26
C HIS A 224 -25.70 -21.83 12.87
N THR A 225 -26.87 -22.47 12.79
CA THR A 225 -27.77 -22.42 11.63
C THR A 225 -28.40 -21.03 11.48
N LEU A 226 -28.93 -20.72 10.29
CA LEU A 226 -29.68 -19.48 10.03
C LEU A 226 -30.78 -19.22 11.07
N GLN A 227 -31.50 -20.27 11.50
CA GLN A 227 -32.56 -20.17 12.51
C GLN A 227 -32.04 -19.92 13.92
N GLN A 228 -30.85 -20.43 14.25
CA GLN A 228 -30.21 -20.20 15.55
C GLN A 228 -29.61 -18.80 15.61
N THR A 229 -28.95 -18.33 14.54
CA THR A 229 -28.44 -16.95 14.44
C THR A 229 -29.56 -15.92 14.51
N ALA A 230 -30.70 -16.17 13.84
CA ALA A 230 -31.87 -15.30 13.92
C ALA A 230 -32.40 -15.17 15.36
N ARG A 231 -32.51 -16.32 16.05
CA ARG A 231 -32.96 -16.37 17.46
C ARG A 231 -31.98 -15.68 18.40
N SER A 232 -30.67 -15.89 18.24
CA SER A 232 -29.66 -15.28 19.11
C SER A 232 -29.55 -13.76 18.95
N LEU A 233 -29.80 -13.25 17.73
CA LEU A 233 -29.69 -11.83 17.41
C LEU A 233 -31.03 -11.08 17.48
N GLY A 234 -32.14 -11.76 17.79
CA GLY A 234 -33.48 -11.15 17.87
C GLY A 234 -34.00 -10.58 16.55
N ILE A 235 -33.58 -11.16 15.41
CA ILE A 235 -33.95 -10.68 14.06
C ILE A 235 -34.61 -11.79 13.24
N SER A 236 -35.28 -11.43 12.13
CA SER A 236 -35.89 -12.41 11.24
C SER A 236 -34.83 -13.26 10.51
N VAL A 237 -35.15 -14.52 10.22
CA VAL A 237 -34.30 -15.41 9.41
C VAL A 237 -33.98 -14.76 8.05
N LYS A 238 -34.93 -14.04 7.46
CA LYS A 238 -34.71 -13.34 6.19
C LYS A 238 -33.69 -12.21 6.28
N THR A 239 -33.64 -11.52 7.41
CA THR A 239 -32.64 -10.48 7.70
C THR A 239 -31.25 -11.09 7.85
N VAL A 240 -31.14 -12.28 8.46
CA VAL A 240 -29.87 -13.03 8.54
C VAL A 240 -29.40 -13.41 7.13
N GLU A 241 -30.26 -14.01 6.30
CA GLU A 241 -29.90 -14.37 4.91
C GLU A 241 -29.41 -13.16 4.10
N ASN A 242 -30.14 -12.05 4.16
CA ASN A 242 -29.79 -10.84 3.42
C ASN A 242 -28.46 -10.24 3.87
N THR A 243 -28.22 -10.20 5.19
CA THR A 243 -26.96 -9.68 5.75
C THR A 243 -25.80 -10.64 5.47
N GLN A 244 -26.03 -11.96 5.56
CA GLN A 244 -25.05 -12.98 5.22
C GLN A 244 -24.65 -12.92 3.75
N GLY A 245 -25.57 -12.66 2.82
CA GLY A 245 -25.25 -12.48 1.41
C GLY A 245 -24.36 -11.27 1.14
N ARG A 246 -24.56 -10.17 1.88
CA ARG A 246 -23.69 -8.98 1.81
C ARG A 246 -22.33 -9.26 2.44
N LEU A 247 -22.31 -9.89 3.62
CA LEU A 247 -21.11 -10.34 4.31
C LEU A 247 -20.25 -11.25 3.42
N PHE A 248 -20.85 -12.26 2.77
CA PHE A 248 -20.12 -13.20 1.91
C PHE A 248 -19.54 -12.50 0.68
N ARG A 249 -20.31 -11.58 0.07
CA ARG A 249 -19.81 -10.76 -1.03
C ARG A 249 -18.62 -9.90 -0.59
N LYS A 250 -18.70 -9.29 0.60
CA LYS A 250 -17.60 -8.52 1.19
C LYS A 250 -16.37 -9.39 1.47
N LEU A 251 -16.57 -10.59 2.00
CA LEU A 251 -15.52 -11.59 2.26
C LEU A 251 -15.00 -12.28 0.98
N GLY A 252 -15.53 -11.95 -0.20
CA GLY A 252 -15.16 -12.59 -1.46
C GLY A 252 -15.51 -14.08 -1.53
N ALA A 253 -16.50 -14.53 -0.77
CA ALA A 253 -16.89 -15.92 -0.63
C ALA A 253 -18.21 -16.24 -1.33
N ARG A 254 -18.31 -17.45 -1.88
CA ARG A 254 -19.52 -17.96 -2.55
C ARG A 254 -20.33 -18.88 -1.65
N ASN A 255 -19.71 -19.44 -0.62
CA ASN A 255 -20.34 -20.34 0.33
C ASN A 255 -19.81 -20.13 1.75
N ARG A 256 -20.49 -20.74 2.72
CA ARG A 256 -20.19 -20.58 4.15
C ARG A 256 -18.78 -21.07 4.54
N PRO A 257 -18.30 -22.24 4.10
CA PRO A 257 -16.92 -22.68 4.37
C PRO A 257 -15.86 -21.72 3.83
N GLU A 258 -16.05 -21.21 2.61
CA GLU A 258 -15.14 -20.23 1.98
C GLU A 258 -15.18 -18.90 2.74
N ALA A 259 -16.36 -18.47 3.21
CA ALA A 259 -16.50 -17.25 4.00
C ALA A 259 -15.76 -17.32 5.33
N LEU A 260 -15.87 -18.45 6.04
CA LEU A 260 -15.12 -18.68 7.28
C LEU A 260 -13.61 -18.77 7.01
N THR A 261 -13.20 -19.47 5.96
CA THR A 261 -11.79 -19.57 5.57
C THR A 261 -11.18 -18.19 5.29
N ASN A 262 -11.91 -17.34 4.56
CA ASN A 262 -11.48 -15.98 4.26
C ASN A 262 -11.50 -15.10 5.51
N ALA A 263 -12.50 -15.24 6.38
CA ALA A 263 -12.58 -14.52 7.64
C ALA A 263 -11.43 -14.86 8.61
N TYR A 264 -11.07 -16.14 8.73
CA TYR A 264 -9.90 -16.57 9.53
C TYR A 264 -8.60 -16.01 8.95
N ARG A 265 -8.42 -16.06 7.63
CA ARG A 265 -7.24 -15.49 6.95
C ARG A 265 -7.09 -13.99 7.20
N GLN A 266 -8.21 -13.29 7.35
CA GLN A 266 -8.26 -11.85 7.60
C GLN A 266 -8.28 -11.49 9.09
N GLY A 267 -8.20 -12.47 10.01
CA GLY A 267 -8.19 -12.25 11.46
C GLY A 267 -9.52 -11.71 12.02
N LEU A 268 -10.62 -11.90 11.29
CA LEU A 268 -11.95 -11.37 11.67
C LEU A 268 -12.66 -12.26 12.69
N VAL A 269 -12.19 -13.49 12.88
CA VAL A 269 -12.72 -14.48 13.82
C VAL A 269 -11.53 -15.16 14.50
N PRO A 270 -11.56 -15.36 15.83
CA PRO A 270 -10.53 -16.12 16.53
C PRO A 270 -10.52 -17.58 16.05
N GLY A 271 -9.35 -18.03 15.59
CA GLY A 271 -9.10 -19.41 15.13
C GLY A 271 -8.93 -20.41 16.25
#